data_AF-A0A530ALJ4-F1
#
_entry.id   AF-A0A530ALJ4-F1
#
_cell.length_a   1.000
_cell.length_b   1.000
_cell.length_c   1.000
_cell.angle_alpha   90.00
_cell.angle_beta   90.00
_cell.angle_gamma   90.00
#
_symmetry.space_group_name_H-M   'P 1'
#
loop_
_entity.id
_entity.type
_entity.pdbx_description
1 polymer ?
#
loop_
_entity_poly.entity_id
_entity_poly.type
_entity_poly.pdbx_seq_one_letter_code
_entity_poly.pdbx_strand_id
1 'polypeptide(L)'
;MIDLADEGRIEPAEIDAKLVCDRFSDYVSPFYPDRGKDGYKPLWHLTNDRLWTFFCNGKSLGSSDFSHGAPASKAKLLAKVDHLEIGKDYIDIWKSEAERKTLRLFMLAILNESDSDSRNLIPPLFNKINLLEKELWPSAEHLRTVFSNLTGQGDLFEAASVDASPSSSADRSSSFEPAHEIDAIDHVPTPIAYGWVANKIAVVENSANRPIFPFATSRRNHAPRLEACRVKSQDLILKLKEQVWQVRNDYKSELESYIRWLPTEDDPGNILLADGAARIIRYMFFAEREILPFAFAASLKILLEQHIALRAFYPEVEDFYRSVRSGHIDSPLPIDAVYDIIGVIDAQTPAIFDEGVSDAIKEASSPELLIAKVENDATDGHIAPPIDPLGELDPSKAHDFQTAGWVNNLWKIFNAGAAVYASVEPWIKTYQALIAPVTAVLKWLRDFLS
;
A
#
# COMPACT_ATOMS: atom_id res chain seq x y z
N MET A 1 -7.83 -3.62 24.81
CA MET A 1 -8.29 -4.99 25.18
C MET A 1 -7.15 -5.92 25.54
N ILE A 2 -6.01 -5.90 24.85
CA ILE A 2 -4.82 -6.70 25.22
C ILE A 2 -4.50 -6.59 26.72
N ASP A 3 -4.36 -5.36 27.24
CA ASP A 3 -4.09 -5.17 28.67
C ASP A 3 -5.20 -5.69 29.59
N LEU A 4 -6.47 -5.62 29.16
CA LEU A 4 -7.57 -6.17 29.96
C LEU A 4 -7.47 -7.69 30.04
N ALA A 5 -7.03 -8.36 28.97
CA ALA A 5 -6.81 -9.80 28.96
C ALA A 5 -5.57 -10.17 29.79
N ASP A 6 -4.47 -9.42 29.67
CA ASP A 6 -3.26 -9.61 30.48
C ASP A 6 -3.51 -9.39 31.98
N GLU A 7 -4.42 -8.48 32.33
CA GLU A 7 -4.87 -8.24 33.70
C GLU A 7 -5.92 -9.27 34.19
N GLY A 8 -6.34 -10.23 33.34
CA GLY A 8 -7.38 -11.21 33.67
C GLY A 8 -8.76 -10.59 33.90
N ARG A 9 -9.03 -9.41 33.34
CA ARG A 9 -10.29 -8.67 33.51
C ARG A 9 -11.33 -8.93 32.43
N ILE A 10 -10.95 -9.59 31.34
CA ILE A 10 -11.86 -10.02 30.28
C ILE A 10 -11.63 -11.49 29.97
N GLU A 11 -12.71 -12.23 29.72
CA GLU A 11 -12.68 -13.55 29.12
C GLU A 11 -13.05 -13.41 27.64
N PRO A 12 -12.28 -13.94 26.68
CA PRO A 12 -12.58 -13.83 25.25
C PRO A 12 -14.01 -14.21 24.82
N ALA A 13 -14.68 -15.10 25.56
CA ALA A 13 -16.05 -15.53 25.29
C ALA A 13 -17.13 -14.68 25.99
N GLU A 14 -16.76 -13.76 26.89
CA GLU A 14 -17.71 -12.93 27.63
C GLU A 14 -17.03 -11.62 28.07
N ILE A 15 -17.07 -10.64 27.18
CA ILE A 15 -16.45 -9.32 27.38
C ILE A 15 -17.52 -8.27 27.65
N ASP A 16 -17.36 -7.52 28.74
CA ASP A 16 -18.14 -6.31 29.00
C ASP A 16 -17.68 -5.17 28.08
N ALA A 17 -18.54 -4.78 27.13
CA ALA A 17 -18.28 -3.68 26.20
C ALA A 17 -18.02 -2.34 26.91
N LYS A 18 -18.61 -2.12 28.09
CA LYS A 18 -18.37 -0.93 28.90
C LYS A 18 -16.92 -0.89 29.37
N LEU A 19 -16.39 -2.00 29.85
CA LEU A 19 -15.00 -2.10 30.32
C LEU A 19 -14.00 -1.77 29.20
N VAL A 20 -14.29 -2.19 27.97
CA VAL A 20 -13.46 -1.87 26.80
C VAL A 20 -13.52 -0.38 26.46
N CYS A 21 -14.72 0.20 26.44
CA CYS A 21 -14.90 1.63 26.18
C CYS A 21 -14.23 2.51 27.25
N ASP A 22 -14.30 2.11 28.52
CA ASP A 22 -13.67 2.83 29.62
C ASP A 22 -12.14 2.73 29.51
N ARG A 23 -11.60 1.53 29.19
CA ARG A 23 -10.15 1.38 28.92
C ARG A 23 -9.68 2.23 27.75
N PHE A 24 -10.47 2.35 26.68
CA PHE A 24 -10.14 3.24 25.58
C PHE A 24 -10.06 4.70 26.05
N SER A 25 -11.03 5.13 26.86
CA SER A 25 -11.06 6.48 27.43
C SER A 25 -9.83 6.75 28.30
N ASP A 26 -9.40 5.78 29.12
CA ASP A 26 -8.19 5.89 29.95
C ASP A 26 -6.93 6.14 29.11
N TYR A 27 -6.84 5.53 27.92
CA TYR A 27 -5.69 5.72 27.01
C TYR A 27 -5.72 7.03 26.25
N VAL A 28 -6.89 7.44 25.78
CA VAL A 28 -6.99 8.53 24.82
C VAL A 28 -7.22 9.87 25.50
N SER A 29 -8.00 9.93 26.58
CA SER A 29 -8.38 11.20 27.22
C SER A 29 -7.20 12.03 27.76
N PRO A 30 -6.10 11.44 28.28
CA PRO A 30 -4.94 12.23 28.73
C PRO A 30 -4.27 13.04 27.62
N PHE A 31 -4.37 12.59 26.37
CA PHE A 31 -3.75 13.23 25.21
C PHE A 31 -4.77 13.95 24.33
N TYR A 32 -5.99 13.41 24.25
CA TYR A 32 -7.10 13.88 23.42
C TYR A 32 -8.43 13.81 24.19
N PRO A 33 -8.70 14.75 25.12
CA PRO A 33 -9.86 14.71 26.01
C PRO A 33 -11.20 14.56 25.28
N ASP A 34 -11.36 15.24 24.14
CA ASP A 34 -12.60 15.22 23.36
C ASP A 34 -12.83 13.89 22.63
N ARG A 35 -11.78 13.09 22.42
CA ARG A 35 -11.84 11.82 21.67
C ARG A 35 -12.00 10.61 22.57
N GLY A 36 -11.67 10.69 23.86
CA GLY A 36 -11.76 9.55 24.78
C GLY A 36 -13.16 8.94 24.89
N LYS A 37 -14.20 9.77 24.76
CA LYS A 37 -15.61 9.33 24.77
C LYS A 37 -16.05 8.52 23.55
N ASP A 38 -15.28 8.57 22.46
CA ASP A 38 -15.65 8.03 21.15
C ASP A 38 -15.20 6.58 20.94
N GLY A 39 -14.61 5.92 21.95
CA GLY A 39 -14.14 4.53 21.86
C GLY A 39 -15.18 3.50 21.44
N TYR A 40 -16.47 3.80 21.60
CA TYR A 40 -17.56 2.94 21.12
C TYR A 40 -17.63 2.83 19.59
N LYS A 41 -17.12 3.83 18.84
CA LYS A 41 -17.10 3.83 17.37
C LYS A 41 -16.11 2.80 16.82
N PRO A 42 -14.80 2.86 17.13
CA PRO A 42 -13.88 1.81 16.69
C PRO A 42 -14.24 0.45 17.29
N LEU A 43 -14.79 0.42 18.51
CA LEU A 43 -15.31 -0.81 19.12
C LEU A 43 -16.44 -1.42 18.26
N TRP A 44 -17.33 -0.62 17.70
CA TRP A 44 -18.35 -1.10 16.78
C TRP A 44 -17.78 -1.49 15.42
N HIS A 45 -16.94 -0.66 14.80
CA HIS A 45 -16.47 -0.90 13.44
C HIS A 45 -15.73 -2.22 13.25
N LEU A 46 -14.98 -2.66 14.27
CA LEU A 46 -14.26 -3.94 14.24
C LEU A 46 -15.18 -5.18 14.23
N THR A 47 -16.51 -5.02 14.35
CA THR A 47 -17.46 -6.10 14.05
C THR A 47 -17.54 -6.41 12.56
N ASN A 48 -17.35 -5.40 11.70
CA ASN A 48 -17.30 -5.60 10.25
C ASN A 48 -16.15 -6.55 9.88
N ASP A 49 -15.11 -6.50 10.69
CA ASP A 49 -13.86 -7.23 10.54
C ASP A 49 -13.92 -8.62 11.19
N ARG A 50 -15.09 -8.96 11.76
CA ARG A 50 -15.38 -10.19 12.52
C ARG A 50 -14.44 -10.43 13.70
N LEU A 51 -13.75 -9.39 14.17
CA LEU A 51 -12.83 -9.51 15.30
C LEU A 51 -13.60 -9.85 16.57
N TRP A 52 -14.82 -9.35 16.68
CA TRP A 52 -15.77 -9.71 17.72
C TRP A 52 -17.22 -9.56 17.26
N THR A 53 -18.13 -10.15 18.03
CA THR A 53 -19.58 -10.12 17.81
C THR A 53 -20.27 -9.63 19.08
N PHE A 54 -21.21 -8.70 18.93
CA PHE A 54 -22.05 -8.26 20.05
C PHE A 54 -23.26 -9.15 20.18
N PHE A 55 -23.71 -9.38 21.42
CA PHE A 55 -24.88 -10.20 21.70
C PHE A 55 -25.91 -9.44 22.55
N CYS A 56 -27.17 -9.76 22.31
CA CYS A 56 -28.31 -9.38 23.14
C CYS A 56 -29.27 -10.56 23.24
N ASN A 57 -29.57 -11.00 24.44
CA ASN A 57 -30.44 -12.14 24.76
C ASN A 57 -30.06 -13.39 23.95
N GLY A 58 -28.75 -13.68 23.85
CA GLY A 58 -28.19 -14.82 23.10
C GLY A 58 -28.25 -14.69 21.58
N LYS A 59 -28.67 -13.56 21.02
CA LYS A 59 -28.67 -13.29 19.58
C LYS A 59 -27.54 -12.34 19.21
N SER A 60 -26.82 -12.66 18.13
CA SER A 60 -25.81 -11.78 17.55
C SER A 60 -26.46 -10.52 16.98
N LEU A 61 -25.91 -9.36 17.30
CA LEU A 61 -26.31 -8.07 16.76
C LEU A 61 -25.48 -7.74 15.51
N GLY A 62 -26.13 -7.18 14.49
CA GLY A 62 -25.52 -6.65 13.29
C GLY A 62 -26.02 -5.25 12.94
N SER A 63 -25.62 -4.73 11.77
CA SER A 63 -26.00 -3.38 11.33
C SER A 63 -27.52 -3.18 11.24
N SER A 64 -28.28 -4.20 10.86
CA SER A 64 -29.74 -4.16 10.80
C SER A 64 -30.41 -3.92 12.16
N ASP A 65 -29.70 -4.16 13.26
CA ASP A 65 -30.21 -3.92 14.61
C ASP A 65 -30.13 -2.44 15.01
N PHE A 66 -29.51 -1.58 14.22
CA PHE A 66 -29.39 -0.15 14.51
C PHE A 66 -30.04 0.67 13.39
N SER A 67 -30.74 1.75 13.77
CA SER A 67 -31.54 2.57 12.84
C SER A 67 -30.77 3.16 11.65
N HIS A 68 -29.44 3.26 11.75
CA HIS A 68 -28.56 3.77 10.69
C HIS A 68 -27.38 2.82 10.41
N GLY A 69 -27.51 1.53 10.69
CA GLY A 69 -26.43 0.56 10.49
C GLY A 69 -25.34 0.55 11.57
N ALA A 70 -25.36 1.51 12.49
CA ALA A 70 -24.39 1.67 13.58
C ALA A 70 -25.02 2.36 14.81
N PRO A 71 -24.45 2.17 16.03
CA PRO A 71 -24.89 2.85 17.23
C PRO A 71 -24.62 4.36 17.15
N ALA A 72 -25.63 5.18 17.42
CA ALA A 72 -25.48 6.63 17.37
C ALA A 72 -24.73 7.23 18.59
N SER A 73 -24.57 6.47 19.69
CA SER A 73 -23.83 6.89 20.88
C SER A 73 -23.38 5.70 21.73
N LYS A 74 -22.37 5.91 22.60
CA LYS A 74 -21.94 4.93 23.62
C LYS A 74 -23.12 4.41 24.44
N ALA A 75 -24.00 5.31 24.90
CA ALA A 75 -25.18 4.93 25.69
C ALA A 75 -26.14 4.01 24.92
N LYS A 76 -26.36 4.27 23.62
CA LYS A 76 -27.22 3.41 22.78
C LYS A 76 -26.61 2.04 22.50
N LEU A 77 -25.28 1.96 22.36
CA LEU A 77 -24.59 0.67 22.23
C LEU A 77 -24.75 -0.14 23.52
N LEU A 78 -24.37 0.44 24.66
CA LEU A 78 -24.36 -0.26 25.95
C LEU A 78 -25.76 -0.61 26.47
N ALA A 79 -26.80 0.15 26.08
CA ALA A 79 -28.18 -0.19 26.45
C ALA A 79 -28.74 -1.41 25.69
N LYS A 80 -28.09 -1.81 24.59
CA LYS A 80 -28.56 -2.88 23.71
C LYS A 80 -27.69 -4.13 23.75
N VAL A 81 -26.45 -4.02 24.21
CA VAL A 81 -25.47 -5.10 24.25
C VAL A 81 -25.42 -5.68 25.66
N ASP A 82 -25.53 -7.00 25.77
CA ASP A 82 -25.31 -7.72 27.02
C ASP A 82 -23.82 -8.04 27.18
N HIS A 83 -23.23 -8.66 26.16
CA HIS A 83 -21.81 -8.99 26.11
C HIS A 83 -21.25 -8.98 24.69
N LEU A 84 -19.93 -8.98 24.61
CA LEU A 84 -19.14 -9.09 23.40
C LEU A 84 -18.36 -10.41 23.43
N GLU A 85 -18.28 -11.12 22.31
CA GLU A 85 -17.42 -12.29 22.16
C GLU A 85 -16.37 -12.04 21.09
N ILE A 86 -15.12 -12.43 21.34
CA ILE A 86 -14.08 -12.48 20.32
C ILE A 86 -14.46 -13.53 19.29
N GLY A 87 -14.26 -13.21 18.01
CA GLY A 87 -14.54 -14.15 16.92
C GLY A 87 -13.83 -15.48 17.14
N LYS A 88 -14.53 -16.60 16.92
CA LYS A 88 -14.02 -17.95 17.21
C LYS A 88 -12.66 -18.24 16.58
N ASP A 89 -12.41 -17.68 15.40
CA ASP A 89 -11.15 -17.80 14.66
C ASP A 89 -9.95 -17.18 15.38
N TYR A 90 -10.18 -16.32 16.37
CA TYR A 90 -9.14 -15.55 17.07
C TYR A 90 -9.01 -15.92 18.56
N ILE A 91 -9.89 -16.78 19.11
CA ILE A 91 -9.93 -17.07 20.55
C ILE A 91 -8.58 -17.64 21.03
N ASP A 92 -7.98 -18.58 20.31
CA ASP A 92 -6.73 -19.22 20.73
C ASP A 92 -5.56 -18.25 20.72
N ILE A 93 -5.52 -17.36 19.72
CA ILE A 93 -4.54 -16.27 19.60
C ILE A 93 -4.70 -15.31 20.79
N TRP A 94 -5.95 -14.93 21.10
CA TRP A 94 -6.23 -14.03 22.22
C TRP A 94 -5.95 -14.63 23.59
N LYS A 95 -5.97 -15.96 23.75
CA LYS A 95 -5.61 -16.63 25.01
C LYS A 95 -4.10 -16.70 25.23
N SER A 96 -3.30 -16.72 24.16
CA SER A 96 -1.84 -16.74 24.26
C SER A 96 -1.25 -15.37 24.61
N GLU A 97 -0.53 -15.28 25.74
CA GLU A 97 0.18 -14.05 26.13
C GLU A 97 1.25 -13.66 25.12
N ALA A 98 1.96 -14.64 24.55
CA ALA A 98 2.99 -14.40 23.54
C ALA A 98 2.38 -13.79 22.27
N GLU A 99 1.26 -14.33 21.79
CA GLU A 99 0.56 -13.81 20.61
C GLU A 99 -0.02 -12.42 20.87
N ARG A 100 -0.54 -12.16 22.07
CA ARG A 100 -1.00 -10.82 22.46
C ARG A 100 0.14 -9.79 22.49
N LYS A 101 1.34 -10.18 22.91
CA LYS A 101 2.55 -9.32 22.83
C LYS A 101 2.91 -9.03 21.39
N THR A 102 2.93 -10.05 20.53
CA THR A 102 3.17 -9.89 19.09
C THR A 102 2.13 -8.98 18.44
N LEU A 103 0.84 -9.18 18.73
CA LEU A 103 -0.25 -8.34 18.24
C LEU A 103 -0.08 -6.88 18.67
N ARG A 104 0.30 -6.62 19.92
CA ARG A 104 0.60 -5.25 20.39
C ARG A 104 1.68 -4.61 19.53
N LEU A 105 2.77 -5.31 19.26
CA LEU A 105 3.87 -4.77 18.47
C LEU A 105 3.42 -4.43 17.05
N PHE A 106 2.63 -5.29 16.40
CA PHE A 106 2.05 -4.98 15.09
C PHE A 106 1.10 -3.79 15.13
N MET A 107 0.25 -3.67 16.16
CA MET A 107 -0.62 -2.51 16.31
C MET A 107 0.18 -1.20 16.49
N LEU A 108 1.27 -1.24 17.25
CA LEU A 108 2.15 -0.08 17.42
C LEU A 108 2.90 0.26 16.12
N ALA A 109 3.27 -0.74 15.32
CA ALA A 109 3.87 -0.53 14.00
C ALA A 109 2.88 0.15 13.04
N ILE A 110 1.60 -0.26 13.05
CA ILE A 110 0.55 0.40 12.26
C ILE A 110 0.39 1.87 12.68
N LEU A 111 0.41 2.16 13.99
CA LEU A 111 0.38 3.54 14.47
C LEU A 111 1.65 4.32 14.06
N ASN A 112 2.80 3.64 13.96
CA ASN A 112 4.06 4.25 13.54
C ASN A 112 4.05 4.71 12.08
N GLU A 113 3.28 4.03 11.23
CA GLU A 113 3.08 4.35 9.82
C GLU A 113 1.94 5.35 9.59
N SER A 114 1.29 5.82 10.65
CA SER A 114 0.13 6.71 10.58
C SER A 114 0.50 8.20 10.79
N ASP A 115 -0.51 9.03 11.07
CA ASP A 115 -0.34 10.47 11.28
C ASP A 115 0.48 10.82 12.54
N SER A 116 0.89 12.08 12.66
CA SER A 116 1.69 12.57 13.80
C SER A 116 0.98 12.40 15.15
N ASP A 117 -0.34 12.54 15.19
CA ASP A 117 -1.14 12.35 16.41
C ASP A 117 -1.09 10.89 16.90
N SER A 118 -1.23 9.95 15.97
CA SER A 118 -1.16 8.51 16.21
C SER A 118 0.24 8.08 16.65
N ARG A 119 1.29 8.64 16.03
CA ARG A 119 2.68 8.39 16.43
C ARG A 119 3.00 8.87 17.85
N ASN A 120 2.43 10.00 18.27
CA ASN A 120 2.61 10.52 19.63
C ASN A 120 2.02 9.60 20.71
N LEU A 121 1.10 8.70 20.35
CA LEU A 121 0.54 7.71 21.27
C LEU A 121 1.41 6.45 21.40
N ILE A 122 2.43 6.25 20.57
CA ILE A 122 3.24 5.03 20.60
C ILE A 122 4.06 4.90 21.89
N PRO A 123 4.89 5.88 22.30
CA PRO A 123 5.65 5.75 23.54
C PRO A 123 4.79 5.44 24.78
N PRO A 124 3.67 6.13 25.03
CA PRO A 124 2.81 5.83 26.19
C PRO A 124 2.07 4.49 26.09
N LEU A 125 1.77 3.99 24.89
CA LEU A 125 1.07 2.70 24.70
C LEU A 125 2.00 1.48 24.71
N PHE A 126 3.32 1.69 24.70
CA PHE A 126 4.31 0.61 24.72
C PHE A 126 4.22 -0.21 26.02
N ASN A 127 4.01 0.46 27.15
CA ASN A 127 3.68 -0.16 28.43
C ASN A 127 2.65 0.69 29.17
N LYS A 128 1.46 0.12 29.41
CA LYS A 128 0.36 0.79 30.11
C LYS A 128 0.79 1.37 31.46
N ILE A 129 1.64 0.67 32.21
CA ILE A 129 2.04 1.09 33.57
C ILE A 129 2.66 2.51 33.51
N ASN A 130 3.34 2.83 32.41
CA ASN A 130 4.07 4.07 32.24
C ASN A 130 3.28 5.10 31.42
N LEU A 131 1.96 4.92 31.22
CA LEU A 131 1.15 5.72 30.30
C LEU A 131 1.33 7.24 30.51
N LEU A 132 1.42 7.68 31.77
CA LEU A 132 1.56 9.09 32.14
C LEU A 132 2.97 9.47 32.60
N GLU A 133 3.88 8.50 32.73
CA GLU A 133 5.23 8.68 33.24
C GLU A 133 6.21 8.82 32.08
N LYS A 134 6.32 10.04 31.53
CA LYS A 134 7.12 10.34 30.33
C LYS A 134 8.58 9.92 30.47
N GLU A 135 9.12 9.97 31.69
CA GLU A 135 10.49 9.59 31.99
C GLU A 135 10.74 8.08 31.81
N LEU A 136 9.67 7.28 31.86
CA LEU A 136 9.71 5.82 31.71
C LEU A 136 9.26 5.36 30.31
N TRP A 137 9.05 6.28 29.38
CA TRP A 137 8.73 5.95 28.00
C TRP A 137 9.97 5.40 27.28
N PRO A 138 9.78 4.46 26.32
CA PRO A 138 10.90 3.97 25.52
C PRO A 138 11.54 5.12 24.74
N SER A 139 12.87 5.10 24.64
CA SER A 139 13.60 6.08 23.84
C SER A 139 13.24 5.92 22.36
N ALA A 140 13.42 6.99 21.57
CA ALA A 140 13.22 6.95 20.13
C ALA A 140 14.14 5.94 19.43
N GLU A 141 15.31 5.65 20.00
CA GLU A 141 16.24 4.62 19.52
C GLU A 141 15.74 3.21 19.81
N HIS A 142 15.19 2.97 21.02
CA HIS A 142 14.58 1.70 21.37
C HIS A 142 13.36 1.40 20.48
N LEU A 143 12.47 2.38 20.26
CA LEU A 143 11.33 2.22 19.37
C LEU A 143 11.77 1.90 17.94
N ARG A 144 12.79 2.60 17.42
CA ARG A 144 13.36 2.32 16.10
C ARG A 144 13.87 0.89 15.99
N THR A 145 14.63 0.42 16.98
CA THR A 145 15.16 -0.95 17.04
C THR A 145 14.04 -2.00 17.08
N VAL A 146 13.00 -1.75 17.86
CA VAL A 146 11.85 -2.66 17.98
C VAL A 146 11.12 -2.76 16.64
N PHE A 147 10.84 -1.63 15.98
CA PHE A 147 10.14 -1.63 14.71
C PHE A 147 10.98 -2.17 13.56
N SER A 148 12.29 -1.89 13.52
CA SER A 148 13.20 -2.46 12.51
C SER A 148 13.26 -3.98 12.58
N ASN A 149 13.29 -4.54 13.79
CA ASN A 149 13.28 -5.98 14.00
C ASN A 149 11.92 -6.62 13.65
N LEU A 150 10.81 -5.89 13.82
CA LEU A 150 9.46 -6.38 13.52
C LEU A 150 9.16 -6.42 12.02
N THR A 151 9.68 -5.45 11.26
CA THR A 151 9.50 -5.35 9.81
C THR A 151 10.52 -6.16 9.01
N GLY A 152 11.42 -6.88 9.70
CA GLY A 152 12.48 -7.65 9.07
C GLY A 152 13.59 -6.79 8.45
N GLN A 153 13.75 -5.56 8.92
CA GLN A 153 14.80 -4.63 8.49
C GLN A 153 15.92 -4.52 9.52
N GLY A 154 16.56 -5.64 9.87
CA GLY A 154 17.68 -5.68 10.81
C GLY A 154 18.86 -6.48 10.28
N ASP A 155 19.71 -5.86 9.46
CA ASP A 155 21.20 -5.89 9.53
C ASP A 155 21.81 -5.37 8.22
N LEU A 156 22.11 -4.07 8.17
CA LEU A 156 22.93 -3.49 7.09
C LEU A 156 23.85 -2.35 7.56
N PHE A 157 23.85 -1.97 8.85
CA PHE A 157 24.48 -0.72 9.29
C PHE A 157 25.36 -0.77 10.56
N GLU A 158 25.65 -1.93 11.16
CA GLU A 158 26.41 -1.96 12.44
C GLU A 158 27.75 -2.71 12.45
N ALA A 159 28.42 -2.87 11.31
CA ALA A 159 29.79 -3.41 11.28
C ALA A 159 30.91 -2.37 11.07
N ALA A 160 30.60 -1.07 10.92
CA ALA A 160 31.59 -0.07 10.48
C ALA A 160 32.05 0.96 11.53
N SER A 161 31.69 0.81 12.81
CA SER A 161 32.00 1.84 13.81
C SER A 161 32.51 1.30 15.15
N VAL A 162 33.50 0.41 15.12
CA VAL A 162 34.39 0.20 16.28
C VAL A 162 35.82 0.07 15.81
N ASP A 163 36.47 1.20 15.51
CA ASP A 163 37.85 1.51 15.90
C ASP A 163 38.33 2.80 15.20
N ALA A 164 38.13 3.94 15.87
CA ALA A 164 38.99 5.11 15.68
C ALA A 164 38.82 6.06 16.87
N SER A 165 39.72 5.95 17.86
CA SER A 165 40.01 7.06 18.77
C SER A 165 40.69 8.20 17.99
N PRO A 166 40.54 9.47 18.44
CA PRO A 166 40.82 10.62 17.61
C PRO A 166 42.31 11.00 17.67
N SER A 167 42.97 11.04 16.51
CA SER A 167 44.21 11.80 16.35
C SER A 167 43.95 13.02 15.46
N SER A 168 44.13 14.19 16.06
CA SER A 168 44.03 15.51 15.47
C SER A 168 44.98 15.72 14.28
N SER A 169 44.47 16.24 13.17
CA SER A 169 45.15 17.30 12.42
C SER A 169 44.20 17.94 11.40
N ALA A 170 44.25 19.28 11.40
CA ALA A 170 43.46 20.24 10.66
C ALA A 170 43.44 20.11 9.12
N ASP A 171 42.44 20.80 8.56
CA ASP A 171 42.35 21.42 7.23
C ASP A 171 42.06 20.53 6.01
N ARG A 172 40.78 20.48 5.63
CA ARG A 172 40.22 21.23 4.48
C ARG A 172 38.71 20.96 4.39
N SER A 173 37.91 21.83 4.98
CA SER A 173 36.45 21.83 4.80
C SER A 173 36.10 22.38 3.42
N SER A 174 35.78 21.48 2.50
CA SER A 174 34.85 21.76 1.40
C SER A 174 33.49 21.25 1.85
N SER A 175 32.80 22.03 2.66
CA SER A 175 31.41 21.77 3.05
C SER A 175 30.54 21.89 1.81
N PHE A 176 30.02 20.75 1.35
CA PHE A 176 28.91 20.69 0.41
C PHE A 176 27.68 21.27 1.12
N GLU A 177 27.24 22.47 0.72
CA GLU A 177 25.92 22.98 1.10
C GLU A 177 24.93 22.63 -0.02
N PRO A 178 23.95 21.74 0.22
CA PRO A 178 22.89 21.49 -0.75
C PRO A 178 22.00 22.74 -0.82
N ALA A 179 21.97 23.39 -1.99
CA ALA A 179 21.10 24.53 -2.26
C ALA A 179 19.63 24.06 -2.29
N HIS A 180 18.76 24.72 -1.50
CA HIS A 180 17.29 24.58 -1.42
C HIS A 180 16.71 23.42 -2.26
N GLU A 181 16.79 22.21 -1.71
CA GLU A 181 16.40 20.98 -2.37
C GLU A 181 14.86 20.85 -2.44
N ILE A 182 14.36 20.40 -3.59
CA ILE A 182 13.01 19.85 -3.66
C ILE A 182 13.06 18.45 -3.01
N ASP A 183 12.49 18.36 -1.81
CA ASP A 183 12.27 17.07 -1.15
C ASP A 183 11.31 16.17 -1.94
N ALA A 184 11.56 14.87 -1.90
CA ALA A 184 10.59 13.89 -2.39
C ALA A 184 9.27 14.01 -1.61
N ILE A 185 8.15 13.79 -2.31
CA ILE A 185 6.82 13.80 -1.74
C ILE A 185 6.56 12.44 -1.07
N ASP A 186 6.10 12.46 0.18
CA ASP A 186 5.77 11.24 0.89
C ASP A 186 4.45 10.62 0.39
N HIS A 187 4.36 9.29 0.51
CA HIS A 187 3.16 8.50 0.21
C HIS A 187 2.63 8.65 -1.22
N VAL A 188 3.50 8.90 -2.21
CA VAL A 188 3.11 8.83 -3.63
C VAL A 188 3.09 7.37 -4.09
N PRO A 189 1.94 6.86 -4.58
CA PRO A 189 1.85 5.52 -5.14
C PRO A 189 2.79 5.33 -6.32
N THR A 190 3.45 4.18 -6.40
CA THR A 190 4.41 3.90 -7.48
C THR A 190 4.42 2.43 -7.89
N PRO A 191 4.47 2.12 -9.19
CA PRO A 191 4.65 0.75 -9.65
C PRO A 191 6.06 0.24 -9.35
N ILE A 192 7.08 1.10 -9.29
CA ILE A 192 8.46 0.69 -8.99
C ILE A 192 8.88 1.28 -7.65
N ALA A 193 9.44 0.45 -6.77
CA ALA A 193 10.17 0.93 -5.61
C ALA A 193 11.64 0.58 -5.69
N TYR A 194 12.44 1.46 -5.12
CA TYR A 194 13.89 1.33 -5.06
C TYR A 194 14.36 1.19 -3.62
N GLY A 195 15.52 0.57 -3.43
CA GLY A 195 16.19 0.44 -2.15
C GLY A 195 17.68 0.25 -2.31
N TRP A 196 18.45 0.58 -1.27
CA TRP A 196 19.88 0.30 -1.25
C TRP A 196 20.13 -1.18 -0.95
N VAL A 197 20.73 -1.90 -1.90
CA VAL A 197 21.11 -3.31 -1.80
C VAL A 197 22.58 -3.44 -2.19
N ALA A 198 23.41 -3.99 -1.30
CA ALA A 198 24.85 -4.20 -1.54
C ALA A 198 25.57 -2.95 -2.12
N ASN A 199 25.29 -1.78 -1.55
CA ASN A 199 25.84 -0.47 -1.94
C ASN A 199 25.41 0.06 -3.31
N LYS A 200 24.31 -0.45 -3.87
CA LYS A 200 23.68 0.05 -5.10
C LYS A 200 22.20 0.28 -4.88
N ILE A 201 21.60 1.11 -5.71
CA ILE A 201 20.15 1.26 -5.78
C ILE A 201 19.61 0.14 -6.68
N ALA A 202 18.75 -0.70 -6.12
CA ALA A 202 18.10 -1.81 -6.81
C ALA A 202 16.58 -1.71 -6.68
N VAL A 203 15.87 -2.43 -7.53
CA VAL A 203 14.42 -2.59 -7.43
C VAL A 203 14.11 -3.47 -6.22
N VAL A 204 13.15 -3.05 -5.40
CA VAL A 204 12.72 -3.78 -4.20
C VAL A 204 11.19 -3.89 -4.16
N GLU A 205 10.67 -4.80 -3.34
CA GLU A 205 9.23 -4.92 -3.12
C GLU A 205 8.63 -3.70 -2.41
N ASN A 206 7.39 -3.37 -2.75
CA ASN A 206 6.57 -2.32 -2.18
C ASN A 206 5.12 -2.77 -1.92
N SER A 207 4.26 -1.82 -1.56
CA SER A 207 2.82 -2.02 -1.32
C SER A 207 2.06 -2.52 -2.55
N ALA A 208 2.48 -2.20 -3.77
CA ALA A 208 1.90 -2.75 -5.00
C ALA A 208 2.25 -4.23 -5.21
N ASN A 209 3.34 -4.72 -4.60
CA ASN A 209 3.73 -6.13 -4.68
C ASN A 209 3.10 -6.99 -3.57
N ARG A 210 2.49 -6.37 -2.55
CA ARG A 210 2.06 -7.08 -1.34
C ARG A 210 0.56 -6.92 -1.06
N PRO A 211 -0.20 -8.02 -0.94
CA PRO A 211 -1.57 -7.93 -0.50
C PRO A 211 -1.66 -7.55 0.98
N ILE A 212 -2.61 -6.70 1.32
CA ILE A 212 -2.97 -6.37 2.70
C ILE A 212 -4.18 -7.22 3.09
N PHE A 213 -4.05 -7.93 4.21
CA PHE A 213 -5.09 -8.78 4.77
C PHE A 213 -5.64 -8.15 6.04
N PRO A 214 -6.60 -7.21 5.94
CA PRO A 214 -7.16 -6.56 7.11
C PRO A 214 -7.94 -7.55 8.01
N PHE A 215 -8.38 -8.70 7.47
CA PHE A 215 -9.16 -9.72 8.19
C PHE A 215 -8.47 -11.09 8.11
N ALA A 216 -8.62 -11.97 9.11
CA ALA A 216 -8.01 -13.31 9.05
C ALA A 216 -8.55 -14.19 7.92
N THR A 217 -9.81 -13.97 7.51
CA THR A 217 -10.37 -14.66 6.34
C THR A 217 -9.85 -14.08 5.02
N SER A 218 -9.28 -12.87 5.01
CA SER A 218 -8.79 -12.22 3.80
C SER A 218 -7.69 -13.02 3.12
N ARG A 219 -6.77 -13.63 3.87
CA ARG A 219 -5.74 -14.51 3.30
C ARG A 219 -6.35 -15.77 2.66
N ARG A 220 -7.35 -16.39 3.32
CA ARG A 220 -8.08 -17.56 2.79
C ARG A 220 -8.95 -17.21 1.57
N ASN A 221 -9.41 -15.97 1.46
CA ASN A 221 -10.22 -15.50 0.35
C ASN A 221 -9.37 -15.01 -0.84
N HIS A 222 -8.16 -14.51 -0.58
CA HIS A 222 -7.26 -13.97 -1.58
C HIS A 222 -6.68 -15.06 -2.48
N ALA A 223 -6.07 -16.11 -1.92
CA ALA A 223 -5.41 -17.15 -2.73
C ALA A 223 -6.34 -17.80 -3.77
N PRO A 224 -7.58 -18.21 -3.43
CA PRO A 224 -8.52 -18.74 -4.43
C PRO A 224 -8.92 -17.72 -5.51
N ARG A 225 -8.99 -16.43 -5.19
CA ARG A 225 -9.33 -15.38 -6.16
C ARG A 225 -8.17 -15.08 -7.10
N LEU A 226 -6.96 -15.00 -6.55
CA LEU A 226 -5.73 -14.84 -7.32
C LEU A 226 -5.56 -16.01 -8.30
N GLU A 227 -5.79 -17.23 -7.83
CA GLU A 227 -5.75 -18.42 -8.66
C GLU A 227 -6.88 -18.44 -9.71
N ALA A 228 -8.10 -18.03 -9.35
CA ALA A 228 -9.19 -17.91 -10.30
C ALA A 228 -8.87 -16.92 -11.44
N CYS A 229 -8.24 -15.78 -11.12
CA CYS A 229 -7.73 -14.84 -12.12
C CYS A 229 -6.71 -15.52 -13.03
N ARG A 230 -5.72 -16.20 -12.45
CA ARG A 230 -4.63 -16.85 -13.20
C ARG A 230 -5.15 -17.93 -14.14
N VAL A 231 -5.90 -18.89 -13.63
CA VAL A 231 -6.45 -20.02 -14.40
C VAL A 231 -7.32 -19.51 -15.55
N LYS A 232 -8.17 -18.51 -15.31
CA LYS A 232 -9.03 -17.93 -16.35
C LYS A 232 -8.22 -17.23 -17.44
N SER A 233 -7.20 -16.45 -17.07
CA SER A 233 -6.33 -15.79 -18.05
C SER A 233 -5.55 -16.81 -18.87
N GLN A 234 -5.02 -17.87 -18.23
CA GLN A 234 -4.31 -18.95 -18.93
C GLN A 234 -5.22 -19.70 -19.91
N ASP A 235 -6.45 -20.03 -19.51
CA ASP A 235 -7.44 -20.68 -20.38
C ASP A 235 -7.81 -19.78 -21.58
N LEU A 236 -8.01 -18.48 -21.35
CA LEU A 236 -8.23 -17.51 -22.43
C LEU A 236 -7.05 -17.45 -23.39
N ILE A 237 -5.81 -17.33 -22.88
CA ILE A 237 -4.60 -17.31 -23.72
C ILE A 237 -4.46 -18.59 -24.53
N LEU A 238 -4.72 -19.75 -23.92
CA LEU A 238 -4.67 -21.04 -24.61
C LEU A 238 -5.68 -21.08 -25.76
N LYS A 239 -6.94 -20.72 -25.51
CA LYS A 239 -7.99 -20.68 -26.54
C LYS A 239 -7.70 -19.67 -27.65
N LEU A 240 -7.06 -18.54 -27.33
CA LEU A 240 -6.60 -17.58 -28.33
C LEU A 240 -5.43 -18.13 -29.16
N LYS A 241 -4.48 -18.85 -28.55
CA LYS A 241 -3.39 -19.54 -29.26
C LYS A 241 -3.92 -20.63 -30.19
N GLU A 242 -4.95 -21.35 -29.76
CA GLU A 242 -5.66 -22.36 -30.56
C GLU A 242 -6.62 -21.77 -31.59
N GLN A 243 -6.73 -20.43 -31.67
CA GLN A 243 -7.62 -19.70 -32.57
C GLN A 243 -9.09 -20.13 -32.45
N VAL A 244 -9.53 -20.50 -31.24
CA VAL A 244 -10.93 -20.84 -30.92
C VAL A 244 -11.86 -19.67 -31.26
N TRP A 245 -11.35 -18.44 -31.14
CA TRP A 245 -12.05 -17.21 -31.49
C TRP A 245 -11.19 -16.33 -32.41
N GLN A 246 -11.86 -15.62 -33.31
CA GLN A 246 -11.23 -14.62 -34.17
C GLN A 246 -11.39 -13.24 -33.53
N VAL A 247 -10.40 -12.82 -32.76
CA VAL A 247 -10.33 -11.51 -32.10
C VAL A 247 -8.95 -10.90 -32.32
N ARG A 248 -8.77 -9.61 -32.03
CA ARG A 248 -7.46 -8.96 -32.15
C ARG A 248 -6.40 -9.65 -31.28
N ASN A 249 -5.17 -9.67 -31.77
CA ASN A 249 -4.03 -10.26 -31.06
C ASN A 249 -3.70 -9.52 -29.76
N ASP A 250 -4.07 -8.24 -29.66
CA ASP A 250 -3.79 -7.43 -28.48
C ASP A 250 -4.46 -7.98 -27.22
N TYR A 251 -5.61 -8.66 -27.32
CA TYR A 251 -6.18 -9.37 -26.16
C TYR A 251 -5.22 -10.41 -25.59
N LYS A 252 -4.54 -11.16 -26.45
CA LYS A 252 -3.58 -12.17 -26.01
C LYS A 252 -2.38 -11.49 -25.37
N SER A 253 -1.83 -10.46 -26.01
CA SER A 253 -0.68 -9.70 -25.48
C SER A 253 -0.98 -9.11 -24.11
N GLU A 254 -2.15 -8.48 -23.95
CA GLU A 254 -2.56 -7.89 -22.66
C GLU A 254 -2.89 -8.94 -21.60
N LEU A 255 -3.44 -10.10 -21.97
CA LEU A 255 -3.60 -11.22 -21.03
C LEU A 255 -2.25 -11.79 -20.58
N GLU A 256 -1.26 -11.86 -21.48
CA GLU A 256 0.10 -12.28 -21.15
C GLU A 256 0.79 -11.26 -20.24
N SER A 257 0.62 -9.95 -20.50
CA SER A 257 1.05 -8.87 -19.59
C SER A 257 0.37 -8.95 -18.23
N TYR A 258 -0.95 -9.17 -18.21
CA TYR A 258 -1.73 -9.32 -16.99
C TYR A 258 -1.19 -10.46 -16.11
N ILE A 259 -0.96 -11.65 -16.69
CA ILE A 259 -0.42 -12.79 -15.94
C ILE A 259 1.00 -12.53 -15.46
N ARG A 260 1.84 -11.92 -16.29
CA ARG A 260 3.23 -11.58 -15.93
C ARG A 260 3.29 -10.77 -14.64
N TRP A 261 2.38 -9.81 -14.50
CA TRP A 261 2.34 -8.92 -13.35
C TRP A 261 1.45 -9.42 -12.22
N LEU A 262 0.65 -10.45 -12.43
CA LEU A 262 -0.22 -10.97 -11.38
C LEU A 262 0.63 -11.66 -10.30
N PRO A 263 0.54 -11.25 -9.02
CA PRO A 263 1.30 -11.88 -7.93
C PRO A 263 1.10 -13.39 -7.89
N THR A 264 2.12 -14.16 -7.52
CA THR A 264 2.11 -15.62 -7.34
C THR A 264 2.60 -16.00 -5.93
N GLU A 265 2.73 -17.31 -5.63
CA GLU A 265 3.31 -17.75 -4.35
C GLU A 265 4.82 -17.49 -4.29
N ASP A 266 5.51 -17.58 -5.43
CA ASP A 266 6.98 -17.50 -5.54
C ASP A 266 7.48 -16.14 -6.06
N ASP A 267 6.60 -15.36 -6.69
CA ASP A 267 6.89 -14.06 -7.29
C ASP A 267 5.85 -13.05 -6.76
N PRO A 268 6.27 -11.98 -6.08
CA PRO A 268 5.35 -11.00 -5.52
C PRO A 268 4.58 -10.21 -6.60
N GLY A 269 4.98 -10.29 -7.88
CA GLY A 269 4.30 -9.64 -9.01
C GLY A 269 4.16 -8.14 -8.82
N ASN A 270 3.23 -7.49 -9.51
CA ASN A 270 2.93 -6.07 -9.36
C ASN A 270 1.45 -5.79 -9.68
N ILE A 271 0.64 -5.55 -8.64
CA ILE A 271 -0.80 -5.41 -8.83
C ILE A 271 -1.20 -4.14 -9.60
N LEU A 272 -0.42 -3.07 -9.52
CA LEU A 272 -0.72 -1.83 -10.26
C LEU A 272 -0.57 -2.06 -11.77
N LEU A 273 0.50 -2.77 -12.18
CA LEU A 273 0.72 -3.13 -13.58
C LEU A 273 -0.31 -4.17 -14.06
N ALA A 274 -0.67 -5.14 -13.21
CA ALA A 274 -1.74 -6.08 -13.52
C ALA A 274 -3.11 -5.38 -13.64
N ASP A 275 -3.43 -4.39 -12.79
CA ASP A 275 -4.66 -3.59 -12.89
C ASP A 275 -4.70 -2.76 -14.18
N GLY A 276 -3.57 -2.16 -14.57
CA GLY A 276 -3.40 -1.47 -15.84
C GLY A 276 -3.76 -2.38 -17.03
N ALA A 277 -3.14 -3.56 -17.12
CA ALA A 277 -3.43 -4.53 -18.16
C ALA A 277 -4.90 -4.99 -18.17
N ALA A 278 -5.48 -5.26 -16.98
CA ALA A 278 -6.89 -5.63 -16.85
C ALA A 278 -7.84 -4.54 -17.38
N ARG A 279 -7.47 -3.27 -17.21
CA ARG A 279 -8.25 -2.13 -17.71
C ARG A 279 -8.10 -1.92 -19.21
N ILE A 280 -6.91 -2.11 -19.77
CA ILE A 280 -6.73 -2.12 -21.23
C ILE A 280 -7.62 -3.21 -21.85
N ILE A 281 -7.63 -4.42 -21.27
CA ILE A 281 -8.54 -5.50 -21.68
C ILE A 281 -10.01 -5.05 -21.60
N ARG A 282 -10.39 -4.36 -20.52
CA ARG A 282 -11.74 -3.84 -20.33
C ARG A 282 -12.11 -2.76 -21.36
N TYR A 283 -11.19 -1.87 -21.72
CA TYR A 283 -11.39 -0.85 -22.76
C TYR A 283 -11.56 -1.47 -24.14
N MET A 284 -10.72 -2.43 -24.50
CA MET A 284 -10.88 -3.20 -25.74
C MET A 284 -12.24 -3.90 -25.75
N PHE A 285 -12.62 -4.56 -24.64
CA PHE A 285 -13.91 -5.21 -24.52
C PHE A 285 -15.07 -4.24 -24.69
N PHE A 286 -15.02 -3.05 -24.09
CA PHE A 286 -16.05 -2.05 -24.29
C PHE A 286 -16.15 -1.59 -25.75
N ALA A 287 -15.01 -1.29 -26.39
CA ALA A 287 -14.95 -0.80 -27.76
C ALA A 287 -15.46 -1.83 -28.78
N GLU A 288 -15.26 -3.12 -28.51
CA GLU A 288 -15.57 -4.21 -29.44
C GLU A 288 -16.81 -5.03 -29.04
N ARG A 289 -17.56 -4.58 -28.02
CA ARG A 289 -18.68 -5.33 -27.40
C ARG A 289 -19.73 -5.84 -28.38
N GLU A 290 -19.93 -5.15 -29.50
CA GLU A 290 -20.93 -5.49 -30.53
C GLU A 290 -20.46 -6.60 -31.48
N ILE A 291 -19.14 -6.77 -31.63
CA ILE A 291 -18.53 -7.70 -32.59
C ILE A 291 -17.83 -8.89 -31.92
N LEU A 292 -17.64 -8.87 -30.60
CA LEU A 292 -16.94 -9.95 -29.89
C LEU A 292 -17.77 -11.25 -29.83
N PRO A 293 -17.13 -12.41 -30.03
CA PRO A 293 -17.81 -13.69 -29.84
C PRO A 293 -18.40 -13.82 -28.44
N PHE A 294 -19.68 -14.22 -28.34
CA PHE A 294 -20.41 -14.28 -27.07
C PHE A 294 -19.67 -15.06 -25.97
N ALA A 295 -19.12 -16.23 -26.31
CA ALA A 295 -18.38 -17.07 -25.35
C ALA A 295 -17.07 -16.44 -24.87
N PHE A 296 -16.41 -15.68 -25.75
CA PHE A 296 -15.20 -14.92 -25.40
C PHE A 296 -15.55 -13.73 -24.49
N ALA A 297 -16.57 -12.94 -24.87
CA ALA A 297 -17.08 -11.83 -24.09
C ALA A 297 -17.52 -12.26 -22.67
N ALA A 298 -18.23 -13.39 -22.55
CA ALA A 298 -18.60 -13.97 -21.25
C ALA A 298 -17.37 -14.34 -20.41
N SER A 299 -16.36 -14.93 -21.04
CA SER A 299 -15.12 -15.35 -20.35
C SER A 299 -14.31 -14.15 -19.88
N LEU A 300 -14.19 -13.11 -20.72
CA LEU A 300 -13.57 -11.83 -20.34
C LEU A 300 -14.31 -11.15 -19.20
N LYS A 301 -15.65 -11.10 -19.25
CA LYS A 301 -16.46 -10.51 -18.18
C LYS A 301 -16.16 -11.15 -16.83
N ILE A 302 -16.16 -12.48 -16.78
CA ILE A 302 -15.89 -13.21 -15.54
C ILE A 302 -14.47 -12.97 -15.05
N LEU A 303 -13.46 -12.96 -15.94
CA LEU A 303 -12.09 -12.63 -15.56
C LEU A 303 -12.02 -11.23 -14.91
N LEU A 304 -12.63 -10.23 -15.53
CA LEU A 304 -12.62 -8.86 -15.02
C LEU A 304 -13.36 -8.72 -13.69
N GLU A 305 -14.47 -9.45 -13.49
CA GLU A 305 -15.17 -9.50 -12.20
C GLU A 305 -14.29 -10.11 -11.08
N GLN A 306 -13.53 -11.17 -11.38
CA GLN A 306 -12.57 -11.74 -10.44
C GLN A 306 -11.44 -10.77 -10.12
N HIS A 307 -10.91 -10.08 -11.14
CA HIS A 307 -9.88 -9.06 -10.94
C HIS A 307 -10.39 -7.90 -10.07
N ILE A 308 -11.59 -7.38 -10.35
CA ILE A 308 -12.22 -6.34 -9.51
C ILE A 308 -12.34 -6.80 -8.06
N ALA A 309 -12.75 -8.06 -7.84
CA ALA A 309 -12.84 -8.63 -6.50
C ALA A 309 -11.47 -8.85 -5.83
N LEU A 310 -10.38 -8.94 -6.60
CA LEU A 310 -9.01 -9.07 -6.10
C LEU A 310 -8.47 -7.73 -5.58
N ARG A 311 -8.87 -6.59 -6.16
CA ARG A 311 -8.40 -5.25 -5.77
C ARG A 311 -8.62 -4.92 -4.29
N ALA A 312 -9.64 -5.53 -3.66
CA ALA A 312 -9.93 -5.35 -2.24
C ALA A 312 -8.78 -5.77 -1.30
N PHE A 313 -7.81 -6.55 -1.79
CA PHE A 313 -6.60 -6.93 -1.05
C PHE A 313 -5.40 -6.04 -1.35
N TYR A 314 -5.53 -5.05 -2.22
CA TYR A 314 -4.44 -4.20 -2.68
C TYR A 314 -4.85 -2.73 -2.62
N PRO A 315 -4.82 -2.11 -1.42
CA PRO A 315 -5.30 -0.74 -1.22
C PRO A 315 -4.51 0.31 -2.01
N GLU A 316 -3.25 0.01 -2.34
CA GLU A 316 -2.40 0.81 -3.24
C GLU A 316 -3.12 1.15 -4.56
N VAL A 317 -3.96 0.24 -5.07
CA VAL A 317 -4.76 0.49 -6.27
C VAL A 317 -5.74 1.63 -6.00
N GLU A 318 -6.46 1.64 -4.88
CA GLU A 318 -7.39 2.73 -4.59
C GLU A 318 -6.67 4.07 -4.39
N ASP A 319 -5.53 4.06 -3.69
CA ASP A 319 -4.74 5.26 -3.43
C ASP A 319 -4.21 5.86 -4.73
N PHE A 320 -3.68 5.04 -5.63
CA PHE A 320 -3.28 5.45 -6.98
C PHE A 320 -4.43 6.15 -7.72
N TYR A 321 -5.63 5.56 -7.72
CA TYR A 321 -6.79 6.12 -8.42
C TYR A 321 -7.23 7.45 -7.81
N ARG A 322 -7.20 7.54 -6.49
CA ARG A 322 -7.54 8.76 -5.77
C ARG A 322 -6.59 9.88 -6.18
N SER A 323 -5.28 9.62 -6.17
CA SER A 323 -4.25 10.60 -6.57
C SER A 323 -4.39 11.04 -8.03
N VAL A 324 -4.58 10.11 -8.97
CA VAL A 324 -4.77 10.47 -10.38
C VAL A 324 -6.04 11.30 -10.58
N ARG A 325 -7.13 11.01 -9.85
CA ARG A 325 -8.38 11.77 -9.98
C ARG A 325 -8.32 13.15 -9.36
N SER A 326 -7.82 13.22 -8.13
CA SER A 326 -7.73 14.49 -7.41
C SER A 326 -6.68 15.40 -8.01
N GLY A 327 -5.72 14.87 -8.78
CA GLY A 327 -4.67 15.69 -9.33
C GLY A 327 -5.20 16.72 -10.32
N HIS A 328 -4.66 17.94 -10.29
CA HIS A 328 -5.05 19.01 -11.22
C HIS A 328 -3.84 19.35 -12.07
N ILE A 329 -4.02 19.44 -13.39
CA ILE A 329 -2.91 19.85 -14.25
C ILE A 329 -3.38 20.68 -15.44
N ASP A 330 -2.66 21.78 -15.65
CA ASP A 330 -2.73 22.61 -16.85
C ASP A 330 -1.56 22.35 -17.81
N SER A 331 -0.52 21.61 -17.40
CA SER A 331 0.73 21.41 -18.18
C SER A 331 1.24 19.96 -18.20
N PRO A 332 1.77 19.46 -19.33
CA PRO A 332 2.21 18.07 -19.50
C PRO A 332 3.46 17.73 -18.67
N LEU A 333 3.68 16.44 -18.39
CA LEU A 333 4.90 15.95 -17.75
C LEU A 333 6.14 16.39 -18.56
N PRO A 334 7.21 16.92 -17.91
CA PRO A 334 8.43 17.34 -18.61
C PRO A 334 9.21 16.12 -19.10
N ILE A 335 8.83 15.59 -20.26
CA ILE A 335 9.35 14.32 -20.79
C ILE A 335 10.86 14.35 -21.08
N ASP A 336 11.40 15.50 -21.46
CA ASP A 336 12.84 15.68 -21.67
C ASP A 336 13.62 15.43 -20.36
N ALA A 337 13.09 15.92 -19.24
CA ALA A 337 13.69 15.68 -17.92
C ALA A 337 13.60 14.21 -17.51
N VAL A 338 12.51 13.52 -17.87
CA VAL A 338 12.38 12.07 -17.65
C VAL A 338 13.44 11.31 -18.45
N TYR A 339 13.65 11.65 -19.72
CA TYR A 339 14.69 11.03 -20.54
C TYR A 339 16.10 11.31 -20.03
N ASP A 340 16.36 12.54 -19.56
CA ASP A 340 17.65 12.88 -18.94
C ASP A 340 17.90 12.02 -17.69
N ILE A 341 16.88 11.81 -16.84
CA ILE A 341 16.98 10.92 -15.67
C ILE A 341 17.31 9.49 -16.11
N ILE A 342 16.59 8.94 -17.09
CA ILE A 342 16.84 7.59 -17.62
C ILE A 342 18.28 7.48 -18.15
N GLY A 343 18.74 8.48 -18.90
CA GLY A 343 20.11 8.50 -19.42
C GLY A 343 21.17 8.53 -18.32
N VAL A 344 20.92 9.23 -17.21
CA VAL A 344 21.81 9.23 -16.04
C VAL A 344 21.83 7.88 -15.34
N ILE A 345 20.67 7.23 -15.19
CA ILE A 345 20.56 5.89 -14.60
C ILE A 345 21.38 4.90 -15.43
N ASP A 346 21.15 4.86 -16.74
CA ASP A 346 21.88 3.96 -17.65
C ASP A 346 23.39 4.21 -17.63
N ALA A 347 23.83 5.48 -17.57
CA ALA A 347 25.24 5.83 -17.52
C ALA A 347 25.93 5.45 -16.18
N GLN A 348 25.15 5.31 -15.11
CA GLN A 348 25.64 4.98 -13.76
C GLN A 348 25.31 3.54 -13.36
N THR A 349 24.74 2.73 -14.26
CA THR A 349 24.62 1.28 -14.11
C THR A 349 25.92 0.61 -14.59
N PRO A 350 26.57 -0.28 -13.81
CA PRO A 350 26.14 -0.83 -12.53
C PRO A 350 26.82 -0.15 -11.32
N ALA A 351 27.35 1.07 -11.48
CA ALA A 351 28.19 1.74 -10.47
C ALA A 351 27.38 2.23 -9.26
N ILE A 352 26.22 2.84 -9.49
CA ILE A 352 25.28 3.31 -8.47
C ILE A 352 23.96 2.54 -8.55
N PHE A 353 23.50 2.21 -9.75
CA PHE A 353 22.26 1.48 -9.97
C PHE A 353 22.55 0.02 -10.28
N ASP A 354 21.66 -0.88 -9.87
CA ASP A 354 21.67 -2.27 -10.31
C ASP A 354 21.08 -2.42 -11.72
N GLU A 355 21.44 -3.48 -12.45
CA GLU A 355 20.94 -3.72 -13.82
C GLU A 355 19.41 -3.82 -13.86
N GLY A 356 18.77 -4.33 -12.80
CA GLY A 356 17.31 -4.44 -12.72
C GLY A 356 16.57 -3.09 -12.68
N VAL A 357 17.24 -1.99 -12.36
CA VAL A 357 16.63 -0.64 -12.32
C VAL A 357 16.26 -0.18 -13.73
N SER A 358 17.21 -0.29 -14.67
CA SER A 358 16.99 0.13 -16.06
C SER A 358 15.88 -0.70 -16.75
N ASP A 359 15.80 -1.99 -16.43
CA ASP A 359 14.77 -2.87 -16.99
C ASP A 359 13.37 -2.52 -16.44
N ALA A 360 13.24 -2.33 -15.12
CA ALA A 360 11.98 -1.95 -14.50
C ALA A 360 11.44 -0.61 -15.04
N ILE A 361 12.31 0.38 -15.25
CA ILE A 361 11.90 1.69 -15.79
C ILE A 361 11.37 1.55 -17.21
N LYS A 362 12.04 0.78 -18.08
CA LYS A 362 11.55 0.55 -19.46
C LYS A 362 10.17 -0.11 -19.46
N GLU A 363 9.93 -1.03 -18.53
CA GLU A 363 8.66 -1.71 -18.42
C GLU A 363 7.55 -0.79 -17.89
N ALA A 364 7.81 0.02 -16.87
CA ALA A 364 6.82 0.95 -16.32
C ALA A 364 6.56 2.19 -17.19
N SER A 365 7.52 2.59 -18.02
CA SER A 365 7.39 3.72 -18.97
C SER A 365 7.01 3.26 -20.38
N SER A 366 6.56 2.01 -20.54
CA SER A 366 6.05 1.54 -21.83
C SER A 366 4.78 2.30 -22.21
N PRO A 367 4.69 2.87 -23.43
CA PRO A 367 3.58 3.72 -23.81
C PRO A 367 2.25 2.94 -23.79
N GLU A 368 1.22 3.56 -23.22
CA GLU A 368 -0.12 2.97 -23.21
C GLU A 368 -0.69 2.84 -24.63
N LEU A 369 -1.36 1.72 -24.90
CA LEU A 369 -2.08 1.52 -26.15
C LEU A 369 -3.20 2.55 -26.28
N LEU A 370 -3.11 3.42 -27.29
CA LEU A 370 -4.19 4.36 -27.63
C LEU A 370 -5.40 3.58 -28.17
N ILE A 371 -6.39 3.35 -27.31
CA ILE A 371 -7.70 2.80 -27.69
C ILE A 371 -8.63 3.98 -27.97
N ALA A 372 -9.12 4.10 -29.20
CA ALA A 372 -10.08 5.13 -29.57
C ALA A 372 -11.36 5.01 -28.71
N LYS A 373 -11.79 6.10 -28.08
CA LYS A 373 -13.10 6.18 -27.41
C LYS A 373 -14.21 6.00 -28.45
N VAL A 374 -15.00 4.93 -28.32
CA VAL A 374 -16.25 4.77 -29.05
C VAL A 374 -17.39 5.20 -28.14
N GLU A 375 -17.98 6.36 -28.41
CA GLU A 375 -19.24 6.77 -27.80
C GLU A 375 -20.38 6.01 -28.49
N ASN A 376 -20.94 4.99 -27.82
CA ASN A 376 -22.19 4.36 -28.25
C ASN A 376 -23.04 4.01 -27.02
N ASP A 377 -24.32 4.39 -27.07
CA ASP A 377 -25.34 3.96 -26.14
C ASP A 377 -25.54 2.44 -26.23
N ALA A 378 -25.66 1.78 -25.08
CA ALA A 378 -25.80 0.33 -24.99
C ALA A 378 -27.12 -0.14 -25.63
N THR A 379 -27.03 -1.07 -26.59
CA THR A 379 -28.17 -1.85 -27.09
C THR A 379 -28.30 -3.15 -26.29
N ASP A 380 -29.54 -3.54 -25.98
CA ASP A 380 -29.94 -4.49 -24.92
C ASP A 380 -29.66 -6.00 -25.23
N GLY A 381 -28.64 -6.32 -26.04
CA GLY A 381 -28.36 -7.70 -26.48
C GLY A 381 -26.95 -8.22 -26.30
N HIS A 382 -25.98 -7.37 -25.95
CA HIS A 382 -24.55 -7.73 -25.93
C HIS A 382 -23.98 -7.80 -24.52
N ILE A 383 -23.06 -8.75 -24.27
CA ILE A 383 -22.33 -8.80 -23.00
C ILE A 383 -21.38 -7.60 -22.96
N ALA A 384 -21.57 -6.74 -21.97
CA ALA A 384 -20.68 -5.62 -21.69
C ALA A 384 -19.63 -5.99 -20.60
N PRO A 385 -18.49 -5.28 -20.57
CA PRO A 385 -17.57 -5.38 -19.44
C PRO A 385 -18.25 -5.01 -18.11
N PRO A 386 -17.79 -5.55 -16.97
CA PRO A 386 -18.32 -5.17 -15.67
C PRO A 386 -18.08 -3.68 -15.41
N ILE A 387 -18.96 -3.03 -14.65
CA ILE A 387 -18.76 -1.65 -14.22
C ILE A 387 -17.56 -1.62 -13.27
N ASP A 388 -16.61 -0.73 -13.55
CA ASP A 388 -15.46 -0.55 -12.67
C ASP A 388 -15.89 0.28 -11.44
N PRO A 389 -15.81 -0.25 -10.20
CA PRO A 389 -16.23 0.48 -9.00
C PRO A 389 -15.35 1.70 -8.72
N LEU A 390 -14.09 1.66 -9.17
CA LEU A 390 -13.18 2.79 -9.10
C LEU A 390 -13.34 3.69 -10.31
N GLY A 391 -14.27 3.45 -11.23
CA GLY A 391 -14.54 4.19 -12.47
C GLY A 391 -13.35 4.30 -13.43
N GLU A 392 -13.47 5.19 -14.43
CA GLU A 392 -12.42 5.42 -15.43
C GLU A 392 -11.38 6.44 -14.95
N LEU A 393 -10.15 6.30 -15.45
CA LEU A 393 -9.11 7.32 -15.38
C LEU A 393 -8.83 7.86 -16.79
N ASP A 394 -8.25 9.06 -16.83
CA ASP A 394 -7.57 9.51 -18.04
C ASP A 394 -6.27 8.72 -18.18
N PRO A 395 -6.09 7.92 -19.26
CA PRO A 395 -4.92 7.06 -19.40
C PRO A 395 -3.60 7.85 -19.42
N SER A 396 -3.57 8.97 -20.16
CA SER A 396 -2.39 9.86 -20.22
C SER A 396 -2.04 10.40 -18.83
N LYS A 397 -3.05 10.82 -18.06
CA LYS A 397 -2.86 11.33 -16.71
C LYS A 397 -2.34 10.25 -15.75
N ALA A 398 -2.83 9.01 -15.90
CA ALA A 398 -2.39 7.88 -15.09
C ALA A 398 -0.94 7.52 -15.39
N HIS A 399 -0.56 7.43 -16.67
CA HIS A 399 0.81 7.18 -17.12
C HIS A 399 1.79 8.26 -16.63
N ASP A 400 1.43 9.53 -16.77
CA ASP A 400 2.27 10.65 -16.33
C ASP A 400 2.49 10.62 -14.82
N PHE A 401 1.43 10.33 -14.05
CA PHE A 401 1.52 10.18 -12.61
C PHE A 401 2.37 8.97 -12.19
N GLN A 402 2.23 7.82 -12.85
CA GLN A 402 3.11 6.65 -12.61
C GLN A 402 4.57 6.99 -12.86
N THR A 403 4.85 7.72 -13.95
CA THR A 403 6.20 8.12 -14.33
C THR A 403 6.82 9.04 -13.29
N ALA A 404 6.08 10.08 -12.87
CA ALA A 404 6.53 10.96 -11.81
C ALA A 404 6.66 10.25 -10.45
N GLY A 405 5.80 9.26 -10.17
CA GLY A 405 5.81 8.46 -8.96
C GLY A 405 7.09 7.66 -8.76
N TRP A 406 7.56 6.96 -9.81
CA TRP A 406 8.84 6.24 -9.70
C TRP A 406 10.04 7.18 -9.63
N VAL A 407 10.01 8.33 -10.32
CA VAL A 407 11.07 9.35 -10.20
C VAL A 407 11.15 9.87 -8.77
N ASN A 408 9.99 10.14 -8.15
CA ASN A 408 9.90 10.60 -6.77
C ASN A 408 10.44 9.56 -5.79
N ASN A 409 10.11 8.28 -5.98
CA ASN A 409 10.64 7.19 -5.17
C ASN A 409 12.17 7.07 -5.33
N LEU A 410 12.69 7.15 -6.57
CA LEU A 410 14.12 7.10 -6.84
C LEU A 410 14.87 8.22 -6.11
N TRP A 411 14.37 9.46 -6.21
CA TRP A 411 15.00 10.62 -5.56
C TRP A 411 15.02 10.47 -4.04
N LYS A 412 13.91 10.00 -3.45
CA LYS A 412 13.83 9.72 -2.02
C LYS A 412 14.92 8.76 -1.56
N ILE A 413 15.09 7.65 -2.29
CA ILE A 413 16.06 6.60 -1.95
C ILE A 413 17.49 7.06 -2.21
N PHE A 414 17.72 7.76 -3.32
CA PHE A 414 19.03 8.31 -3.67
C PHE A 414 19.53 9.31 -2.61
N ASN A 415 18.67 10.24 -2.17
CA ASN A 415 19.01 11.23 -1.15
C ASN A 415 19.20 10.61 0.24
N ALA A 416 18.45 9.56 0.60
CA ALA A 416 18.68 8.83 1.83
C ALA A 416 20.11 8.24 1.90
N GLY A 417 20.73 7.96 0.75
CA GLY A 417 22.12 7.50 0.65
C GLY A 417 23.19 8.58 0.87
N ALA A 418 22.82 9.87 0.89
CA ALA A 418 23.78 10.98 1.01
C ALA A 418 24.63 10.87 2.28
N ALA A 419 24.05 10.43 3.41
CA ALA A 419 24.77 10.27 4.67
C ALA A 419 25.94 9.27 4.60
N VAL A 420 25.91 8.34 3.65
CA VAL A 420 26.90 7.24 3.52
C VAL A 420 27.80 7.45 2.31
N TYR A 421 27.27 7.98 1.21
CA TYR A 421 27.95 8.01 -0.10
C TYR A 421 28.30 9.43 -0.58
N ALA A 422 28.04 10.49 0.18
CA ALA A 422 28.32 11.87 -0.25
C ALA A 422 29.81 12.16 -0.55
N SER A 423 30.73 11.29 -0.12
CA SER A 423 32.17 11.37 -0.43
C SER A 423 32.60 10.46 -1.59
N VAL A 424 31.68 9.67 -2.16
CA VAL A 424 31.96 8.71 -3.24
C VAL A 424 31.76 9.41 -4.59
N GLU A 425 32.82 9.46 -5.41
CA GLU A 425 32.81 10.24 -6.66
C GLU A 425 31.71 9.83 -7.66
N PRO A 426 31.41 8.54 -7.88
CA PRO A 426 30.22 8.12 -8.63
C PRO A 426 28.90 8.71 -8.10
N TRP A 427 28.72 8.80 -6.78
CA TRP A 427 27.51 9.37 -6.19
C TRP A 427 27.41 10.86 -6.43
N ILE A 428 28.51 11.62 -6.25
CA ILE A 428 28.55 13.07 -6.49
C ILE A 428 28.22 13.38 -7.96
N LYS A 429 28.81 12.62 -8.91
CA LYS A 429 28.52 12.78 -10.35
C LYS A 429 27.07 12.47 -10.66
N THR A 430 26.52 11.43 -10.05
CA THR A 430 25.11 11.05 -10.22
C THR A 430 24.18 12.13 -9.66
N TYR A 431 24.45 12.65 -8.47
CA TYR A 431 23.68 13.72 -7.85
C TYR A 431 23.66 14.97 -8.73
N GLN A 432 24.84 15.41 -9.19
CA GLN A 432 24.96 16.60 -10.06
C GLN A 432 24.21 16.45 -11.38
N ALA A 433 24.13 15.23 -11.90
CA ALA A 433 23.41 14.95 -13.14
C ALA A 433 21.89 14.78 -12.93
N LEU A 434 21.45 14.27 -11.77
CA LEU A 434 20.04 14.04 -11.46
C LEU A 434 19.30 15.28 -10.95
N ILE A 435 19.97 16.17 -10.21
CA ILE A 435 19.26 17.20 -9.42
C ILE A 435 18.37 18.11 -10.28
N ALA A 436 18.85 18.60 -11.42
CA ALA A 436 18.09 19.49 -12.28
C ALA A 436 16.87 18.81 -12.92
N PRO A 437 17.00 17.66 -13.62
CA PRO A 437 15.84 17.02 -14.23
C PRO A 437 14.86 16.45 -13.19
N VAL A 438 15.32 15.91 -12.06
CA VAL A 438 14.44 15.44 -10.98
C VAL A 438 13.64 16.58 -10.37
N THR A 439 14.27 17.74 -10.14
CA THR A 439 13.58 18.94 -9.63
C THR A 439 12.42 19.35 -10.55
N ALA A 440 12.60 19.26 -11.87
CA ALA A 440 11.54 19.57 -12.83
C ALA A 440 10.34 18.62 -12.70
N VAL A 441 10.58 17.31 -12.61
CA VAL A 441 9.53 16.29 -12.45
C VAL A 441 8.83 16.40 -11.09
N LEU A 442 9.58 16.64 -10.01
CA LEU A 442 8.99 16.77 -8.68
C LEU A 442 8.18 18.05 -8.49
N LYS A 443 8.59 19.15 -9.14
CA LYS A 443 7.77 20.37 -9.18
C LYS A 443 6.43 20.09 -9.86
N TRP A 444 6.47 19.45 -11.03
CA TRP A 444 5.27 19.02 -11.74
C TRP A 444 4.39 18.12 -10.88
N LEU A 445 4.98 17.17 -10.16
CA LEU A 445 4.24 16.25 -9.29
C LEU A 445 3.58 16.94 -8.10
N ARG A 446 4.23 17.95 -7.52
CA ARG A 446 3.64 18.78 -6.44
C ARG A 446 2.47 19.59 -6.96
N ASP A 447 2.63 20.23 -8.12
CA ASP A 447 1.57 21.00 -8.76
C ASP A 447 0.41 20.07 -9.15
N PHE A 448 0.70 18.83 -9.55
CA PHE A 448 -0.31 17.81 -9.82
C PHE A 448 -1.10 17.43 -8.57
N LEU A 449 -0.44 17.24 -7.44
CA LEU A 449 -1.07 16.76 -6.19
C LEU A 449 -1.71 17.86 -5.33
N SER A 450 -1.44 19.15 -5.63
CA SER A 450 -2.06 20.30 -4.99
C SER A 450 -3.51 20.52 -5.42
#